data_AF-A0A2E0FHH4-F1
#
_entry.id   AF-A0A2E0FHH4-F1
#
_cell.length_a   1.000
_cell.length_b   1.000
_cell.length_c   1.000
_cell.angle_alpha   90.00
_cell.angle_beta   90.00
_cell.angle_gamma   90.00
#
_symmetry.space_group_name_H-M   'P 1'
#
loop_
_entity.id
_entity.type
_entity.pdbx_description
1 polymer ?
#
loop_
_entity_poly.entity_id
_entity_poly.type
_entity_poly.pdbx_seq_one_letter_code
_entity_poly.pdbx_strand_id
1 'polypeptide(L)'
;MPEKKQRIVLPFHKDIDTLDAQGLENLGLYRGMECIHGHSIRNMQDKWCYHCAHRISVNSCGFDVNYIDSEYKIRFLEFLKHVEIKGADECWPCDIKTKRFTFPSYRSESSAAFSENFGVAKIMYTAAWGDIGALRLTRKKGVCTIDNCVNPLHWECILNLDVPPKTIHPLVFELDFAKIKHYGILKQQKKVEDYRLAQFKKHIIHPSLLIEK
;
A
#
# COMPACT_ATOMS: atom_id res chain seq x y z
N MET A 1 30.63 -0.77 -6.17
CA MET A 1 29.44 -0.15 -6.80
C MET A 1 28.22 -0.80 -6.16
N PRO A 2 27.20 -0.06 -5.70
CA PRO A 2 26.01 -0.73 -5.18
C PRO A 2 25.33 -1.44 -6.36
N GLU A 3 25.13 -2.76 -6.22
CA GLU A 3 24.36 -3.54 -7.18
C GLU A 3 23.04 -2.82 -7.46
N LYS A 4 22.78 -2.51 -8.74
CA LYS A 4 21.46 -2.01 -9.14
C LYS A 4 20.46 -3.11 -8.79
N LYS A 5 19.62 -2.87 -7.77
CA LYS A 5 18.49 -3.76 -7.47
C LYS A 5 17.70 -3.95 -8.75
N GLN A 6 17.63 -5.18 -9.23
CA GLN A 6 16.84 -5.52 -10.40
C GLN A 6 15.37 -5.23 -10.08
N ARG A 7 14.77 -4.30 -10.82
CA ARG A 7 13.36 -3.94 -10.63
C ARG A 7 12.47 -5.08 -11.10
N ILE A 8 11.37 -5.30 -10.40
CA ILE A 8 10.32 -6.20 -10.86
C ILE A 8 9.54 -5.49 -11.96
N VAL A 9 9.54 -6.05 -13.16
CA VAL A 9 8.60 -5.65 -14.21
C VAL A 9 7.27 -6.32 -13.86
N LEU A 10 6.25 -5.50 -13.57
CA LEU A 10 4.92 -5.99 -13.21
C LEU A 10 4.05 -6.08 -14.47
N PRO A 11 3.71 -7.28 -14.95
CA PRO A 11 2.78 -7.41 -16.05
C PRO A 11 1.37 -6.97 -15.62
N PHE A 12 0.71 -6.16 -16.45
CA PHE A 12 -0.68 -5.78 -16.26
C PHE A 12 -1.60 -6.77 -16.96
N HIS A 13 -2.47 -7.41 -16.19
CA HIS A 13 -3.51 -8.32 -16.63
C HIS A 13 -4.88 -7.67 -16.40
N LYS A 14 -5.58 -7.35 -17.49
CA LYS A 14 -6.89 -6.68 -17.43
C LYS A 14 -7.96 -7.51 -16.73
N ASP A 15 -7.92 -8.83 -16.92
CA ASP A 15 -8.97 -9.74 -16.46
C ASP A 15 -8.56 -10.48 -15.17
N ILE A 16 -7.53 -9.98 -14.47
CA ILE A 16 -6.90 -10.63 -13.31
C ILE A 16 -7.92 -11.04 -12.23
N ASP A 17 -8.91 -10.20 -11.97
CA ASP A 17 -9.93 -10.43 -10.94
C ASP A 17 -10.92 -11.55 -11.30
N THR A 18 -11.02 -11.89 -12.59
CA THR A 18 -11.91 -12.95 -13.11
C THR A 18 -11.23 -14.30 -13.28
N LEU A 19 -9.89 -14.36 -13.24
CA LEU A 19 -9.16 -15.62 -13.39
C LEU A 19 -9.50 -16.59 -12.26
N ASP A 20 -9.62 -17.87 -12.56
CA ASP A 20 -9.78 -18.91 -11.54
C ASP A 20 -8.46 -19.20 -10.81
N ALA A 21 -8.45 -20.19 -9.91
CA ALA A 21 -7.26 -20.53 -9.15
C ALA A 21 -6.09 -20.97 -10.06
N GLN A 22 -6.37 -21.78 -11.08
CA GLN A 22 -5.35 -22.27 -12.00
C GLN A 22 -4.78 -21.14 -12.87
N GLY A 23 -5.64 -20.25 -13.36
CA GLY A 23 -5.23 -19.09 -14.14
C GLY A 23 -4.33 -18.14 -13.33
N LEU A 24 -4.63 -17.94 -12.05
CA LEU A 24 -3.75 -17.16 -11.15
C LEU A 24 -2.42 -17.88 -10.90
N GLU A 25 -2.45 -19.18 -10.64
CA GLU A 25 -1.24 -19.98 -10.40
C GLU A 25 -0.29 -19.97 -11.59
N ASN A 26 -0.82 -20.03 -12.82
CA ASN A 26 -0.03 -19.92 -14.05
C ASN A 26 0.70 -18.58 -14.17
N LEU A 27 0.25 -17.54 -13.44
CA LEU A 27 0.89 -16.23 -13.34
C LEU A 27 1.76 -16.07 -12.08
N GLY A 28 1.91 -17.11 -11.26
CA GLY A 28 2.60 -17.05 -9.97
C GLY A 28 1.84 -16.25 -8.92
N LEU A 29 0.52 -16.19 -9.03
CA LEU A 29 -0.39 -15.46 -8.15
C LEU A 29 -1.40 -16.42 -7.49
N TYR A 30 -2.01 -15.99 -6.39
CA TYR A 30 -3.07 -16.73 -5.71
C TYR A 30 -4.05 -15.77 -5.02
N ARG A 31 -5.23 -16.26 -4.63
CA ARG A 31 -6.16 -15.51 -3.75
C ARG A 31 -5.81 -15.84 -2.29
N GLY A 32 -5.33 -14.85 -1.56
CA GLY A 32 -5.04 -14.94 -0.13
C GLY A 32 -5.76 -13.88 0.68
N MET A 33 -5.28 -13.62 1.90
CA MET A 33 -5.88 -12.65 2.81
C MET A 33 -6.00 -11.26 2.18
N GLU A 34 -7.13 -10.57 2.36
CA GLU A 34 -7.30 -9.20 1.88
C GLU A 34 -6.27 -8.26 2.49
N CYS A 35 -5.69 -7.34 1.69
CA CYS A 35 -4.82 -6.28 2.22
C CYS A 35 -5.65 -5.12 2.81
N ILE A 36 -4.99 -4.09 3.35
CA ILE A 36 -5.65 -2.89 3.90
C ILE A 36 -6.59 -2.17 2.91
N HIS A 37 -6.37 -2.41 1.61
CA HIS A 37 -7.15 -1.85 0.52
C HIS A 37 -8.28 -2.78 0.04
N GLY A 38 -8.45 -3.97 0.63
CA GLY A 38 -9.49 -4.94 0.26
C GLY A 38 -9.15 -5.80 -0.96
N HIS A 39 -7.87 -5.90 -1.33
CA HIS A 39 -7.41 -6.73 -2.44
C HIS A 39 -6.94 -8.09 -1.95
N SER A 40 -7.32 -9.17 -2.63
CA SER A 40 -6.97 -10.55 -2.24
C SER A 40 -5.96 -11.24 -3.15
N ILE A 41 -5.68 -10.71 -4.34
CA ILE A 41 -4.74 -11.33 -5.29
C ILE A 41 -3.31 -11.01 -4.88
N ARG A 42 -2.52 -12.05 -4.61
CA ARG A 42 -1.16 -11.96 -4.06
C ARG A 42 -0.17 -12.78 -4.86
N ASN A 43 1.09 -12.36 -4.84
CA ASN A 43 2.19 -13.15 -5.37
C ASN A 43 2.46 -14.39 -4.51
N MET A 44 2.71 -15.53 -5.14
CA MET A 44 2.92 -16.80 -4.43
C MET A 44 4.20 -16.83 -3.59
N GLN A 45 5.28 -16.19 -4.04
CA GLN A 45 6.58 -16.24 -3.38
C GLN A 45 6.66 -15.23 -2.22
N ASP A 46 6.53 -13.94 -2.54
CA ASP A 46 6.75 -12.84 -1.62
C ASP A 46 5.45 -12.27 -1.04
N LYS A 47 4.28 -12.81 -1.41
CA LYS A 47 2.98 -12.47 -0.80
C LYS A 47 2.54 -11.00 -0.92
N TRP A 48 3.21 -10.19 -1.74
CA TRP A 48 2.77 -8.83 -2.04
C TRP A 48 1.44 -8.86 -2.80
N CYS A 49 0.62 -7.83 -2.59
CA CYS A 49 -0.66 -7.69 -3.27
C CYS A 49 -0.44 -7.19 -4.71
N TYR A 50 -1.06 -7.85 -5.68
CA TYR A 50 -0.94 -7.53 -7.11
C TYR A 50 -1.39 -6.10 -7.45
N HIS A 51 -2.58 -5.73 -6.98
CA HIS A 51 -3.14 -4.39 -7.22
C HIS A 51 -2.31 -3.30 -6.54
N CYS A 52 -1.84 -3.57 -5.32
CA CYS A 52 -0.92 -2.68 -4.61
C CYS A 52 0.43 -2.52 -5.33
N ALA A 53 0.97 -3.59 -5.92
CA ALA A 53 2.22 -3.52 -6.66
C ALA A 53 2.09 -2.61 -7.89
N HIS A 54 0.99 -2.74 -8.66
CA HIS A 54 0.68 -1.84 -9.77
C HIS A 54 0.48 -0.39 -9.33
N ARG A 55 -0.20 -0.18 -8.21
CA ARG A 55 -0.35 1.15 -7.61
C ARG A 55 1.00 1.80 -7.30
N ILE A 56 1.94 1.03 -6.75
CA ILE A 56 3.30 1.51 -6.45
C ILE A 56 4.06 1.83 -7.74
N SER A 57 3.95 0.99 -8.77
CA SER A 57 4.66 1.19 -10.05
C SER A 57 4.17 2.41 -10.81
N VAL A 58 2.93 2.85 -10.58
CA VAL A 58 2.39 4.11 -11.11
C VAL A 58 2.61 5.33 -10.22
N ASN A 59 3.48 5.20 -9.21
CA ASN A 59 3.86 6.26 -8.28
C ASN A 59 2.70 6.84 -7.46
N SER A 60 1.65 6.04 -7.22
CA SER A 60 0.48 6.45 -6.46
C SER A 60 0.72 6.29 -4.96
N CYS A 61 0.95 7.41 -4.27
CA CYS A 61 1.13 7.47 -2.82
C CYS A 61 0.05 8.34 -2.18
N GLY A 62 -0.71 7.76 -1.24
CA GLY A 62 -1.79 8.41 -0.52
C GLY A 62 -2.72 7.43 0.18
N PHE A 63 -3.58 7.93 1.04
CA PHE A 63 -4.71 7.17 1.57
C PHE A 63 -5.79 8.12 2.08
N ASP A 64 -7.00 7.58 2.16
CA ASP A 64 -8.09 8.16 2.93
C ASP A 64 -8.58 7.08 3.89
N VAL A 65 -8.47 7.33 5.21
CA VAL A 65 -8.83 6.35 6.25
C VAL A 65 -10.27 5.84 6.12
N ASN A 66 -11.15 6.61 5.49
CA ASN A 66 -12.54 6.24 5.29
C ASN A 66 -12.71 5.11 4.27
N TYR A 67 -11.76 5.00 3.35
CA TYR A 67 -11.70 3.97 2.31
C TYR A 67 -10.70 2.86 2.64
N ILE A 68 -10.23 2.75 3.89
CA ILE A 68 -9.49 1.57 4.36
C ILE A 68 -10.48 0.45 4.70
N ASP A 69 -10.09 -0.81 4.45
CA ASP A 69 -10.93 -1.94 4.80
C ASP A 69 -11.25 -2.01 6.30
N SER A 70 -12.47 -2.41 6.63
CA SER A 70 -12.99 -2.46 8.00
C SER A 70 -12.13 -3.29 8.94
N GLU A 71 -11.51 -4.37 8.45
CA GLU A 71 -10.66 -5.25 9.27
C GLU A 71 -9.38 -4.56 9.75
N TYR A 72 -8.94 -3.54 9.02
CA TYR A 72 -7.70 -2.80 9.27
C TYR A 72 -7.94 -1.43 9.89
N LYS A 73 -9.09 -0.81 9.60
CA LYS A 73 -9.36 0.61 9.87
C LYS A 73 -9.16 1.02 11.32
N ILE A 74 -9.75 0.28 12.27
CA ILE A 74 -9.66 0.61 13.69
C ILE A 74 -8.21 0.54 14.17
N ARG A 75 -7.49 -0.54 13.84
CA ARG A 75 -6.07 -0.71 14.18
C ARG A 75 -5.20 0.37 13.55
N PHE A 76 -5.51 0.79 12.34
CA PHE A 76 -4.77 1.85 11.65
C PHE A 76 -4.99 3.21 12.32
N LEU A 77 -6.22 3.53 12.73
CA LEU A 77 -6.52 4.72 13.50
C LEU A 77 -5.85 4.71 14.88
N GLU A 78 -5.81 3.56 15.55
CA GLU A 78 -5.04 3.39 16.80
C GLU A 78 -3.54 3.65 16.57
N PHE A 79 -2.97 3.09 15.51
CA PHE A 79 -1.58 3.34 15.12
C PHE A 79 -1.32 4.83 14.84
N LEU A 80 -2.23 5.53 14.16
CA LEU A 80 -2.07 6.95 13.82
C LEU A 80 -1.98 7.86 15.05
N LYS A 81 -2.56 7.47 16.19
CA LYS A 81 -2.43 8.23 17.45
C LYS A 81 -0.98 8.33 17.95
N HIS A 82 -0.12 7.45 17.47
CA HIS A 82 1.31 7.37 17.81
C HIS A 82 2.21 8.10 16.81
N VAL A 83 1.64 8.73 15.78
CA VAL A 83 2.41 9.33 14.68
C VAL A 83 2.20 10.83 14.66
N GLU A 84 3.29 11.58 14.73
CA GLU A 84 3.27 13.02 14.49
C GLU A 84 3.36 13.28 12.98
N ILE A 85 2.22 13.56 12.36
CA ILE A 85 2.12 13.85 10.91
C ILE A 85 2.63 15.26 10.62
N LYS A 86 3.51 15.39 9.62
CA LYS A 86 4.11 16.66 9.17
C LYS A 86 4.06 16.80 7.65
N GLY A 87 4.82 17.75 7.09
CA GLY A 87 5.03 17.89 5.65
C GLY A 87 5.55 16.62 4.97
N ALA A 88 5.40 16.55 3.65
CA ALA A 88 5.76 15.38 2.84
C ALA A 88 7.28 15.13 2.78
N ASP A 89 8.08 16.19 2.94
CA ASP A 89 9.54 16.23 3.03
C ASP A 89 10.07 16.12 4.47
N GLU A 90 9.19 16.20 5.46
CA GLU A 90 9.54 16.15 6.87
C GLU A 90 9.50 14.72 7.41
N CYS A 91 10.35 14.41 8.39
CA CYS A 91 10.22 13.13 9.10
C CYS A 91 8.92 13.11 9.92
N TRP A 92 8.25 11.97 9.96
CA TRP A 92 7.07 11.74 10.82
C TRP A 92 7.46 10.83 11.99
N PRO A 93 7.80 11.38 13.17
CA PRO A 93 8.14 10.58 14.34
C PRO A 93 7.01 9.65 14.76
N CYS A 94 7.37 8.46 15.23
CA CYS A 94 6.44 7.52 15.85
C CYS A 94 6.92 7.15 17.27
N ASP A 95 6.08 7.37 18.27
CA ASP A 95 6.46 7.21 19.69
C ASP A 95 6.47 5.74 20.18
N ILE A 96 6.09 4.78 19.33
CA ILE A 96 6.15 3.34 19.61
C ILE A 96 7.62 2.88 19.70
N LYS A 97 8.10 2.74 20.94
CA LYS A 97 9.50 2.40 21.27
C LYS A 97 10.01 1.10 20.65
N THR A 98 9.15 0.08 20.58
CA THR A 98 9.51 -1.24 20.02
C THR A 98 9.66 -1.22 18.49
N LYS A 99 9.22 -0.12 17.83
CA LYS A 99 9.09 -0.02 16.37
C LYS A 99 8.19 -1.13 15.77
N ARG A 100 7.38 -1.77 16.61
CA ARG A 100 6.46 -2.86 16.26
C ARG A 100 5.08 -2.57 16.83
N PHE A 101 4.05 -2.82 16.03
CA PHE A 101 2.67 -2.65 16.43
C PHE A 101 1.85 -3.85 15.94
N THR A 102 0.88 -4.28 16.74
CA THR A 102 0.00 -5.39 16.38
C THR A 102 -0.92 -4.96 15.24
N PHE A 103 -0.77 -5.58 14.07
CA PHE A 103 -1.48 -5.20 12.86
C PHE A 103 -1.79 -6.44 12.00
N PRO A 104 -2.95 -6.51 11.31
CA PRO A 104 -3.21 -7.59 10.37
C PRO A 104 -2.24 -7.52 9.18
N SER A 105 -1.86 -8.67 8.64
CA SER A 105 -1.00 -8.73 7.46
C SER A 105 -1.19 -10.06 6.73
N TYR A 106 -0.63 -10.21 5.53
CA TYR A 106 -0.68 -11.47 4.77
C TYR A 106 -0.31 -12.73 5.56
N ARG A 107 0.53 -12.62 6.60
CA ARG A 107 0.92 -13.76 7.45
C ARG A 107 -0.20 -14.27 8.34
N SER A 108 -1.21 -13.44 8.60
CA SER A 108 -2.40 -13.80 9.36
C SER A 108 -3.26 -14.85 8.65
N GLU A 109 -3.05 -15.09 7.34
CA GLU A 109 -3.61 -16.23 6.62
C GLU A 109 -3.16 -17.59 7.19
N SER A 110 -1.89 -17.67 7.61
CA SER A 110 -1.26 -18.89 8.11
C SER A 110 -1.11 -18.95 9.62
N SER A 111 -1.38 -17.86 10.33
CA SER A 111 -1.19 -17.79 11.78
C SER A 111 -2.51 -17.97 12.53
N ALA A 112 -2.46 -18.62 13.69
CA ALA A 112 -3.64 -18.76 14.56
C ALA A 112 -4.20 -17.42 15.11
N ALA A 113 -3.49 -16.30 14.89
CA ALA A 113 -3.90 -14.97 15.30
C ALA A 113 -4.19 -14.07 14.08
N PHE A 114 -5.29 -13.32 14.12
CA PHE A 114 -5.65 -12.38 13.04
C PHE A 114 -4.70 -11.16 12.92
N SER A 115 -3.73 -11.02 13.82
CA SER A 115 -2.80 -9.89 13.84
C SER A 115 -1.45 -10.28 14.40
N GLU A 116 -0.39 -9.66 13.89
CA GLU A 116 0.99 -9.94 14.28
C GLU A 116 1.78 -8.66 14.53
N ASN A 117 2.98 -8.79 15.12
CA ASN A 117 3.90 -7.67 15.32
C ASN A 117 4.50 -7.19 13.99
N PHE A 118 3.92 -6.11 13.45
CA PHE A 118 4.33 -5.51 12.18
C PHE A 118 5.21 -4.28 12.41
N GLY A 119 6.17 -4.03 11.50
CA GLY A 119 7.03 -2.85 11.61
C GLY A 119 6.23 -1.57 11.38
N VAL A 120 6.34 -0.58 12.27
CA VAL A 120 5.52 0.66 12.22
C VAL A 120 5.66 1.42 10.90
N ALA A 121 6.87 1.51 10.36
CA ALA A 121 7.10 2.11 9.05
C ALA A 121 6.39 1.36 7.92
N LYS A 122 6.32 0.02 8.04
CA LYS A 122 5.65 -0.83 7.05
C LYS A 122 4.13 -0.71 7.15
N ILE A 123 3.55 -0.43 8.33
CA ILE A 123 2.11 -0.13 8.46
C ILE A 123 1.75 1.12 7.67
N MET A 124 2.45 2.23 7.93
CA MET A 124 2.22 3.49 7.21
C MET A 124 2.49 3.34 5.71
N TYR A 125 3.57 2.65 5.34
CA TYR A 125 3.87 2.35 3.95
C TYR A 125 2.75 1.53 3.28
N THR A 126 2.23 0.49 3.93
CA THR A 126 1.16 -0.34 3.38
C THR A 126 -0.13 0.46 3.13
N ALA A 127 -0.49 1.38 4.04
CA ALA A 127 -1.61 2.28 3.84
C ALA A 127 -1.37 3.24 2.65
N ALA A 128 -0.22 3.92 2.65
CA ALA A 128 0.05 4.99 1.69
C ALA A 128 0.45 4.51 0.30
N TRP A 129 1.22 3.44 0.18
CA TRP A 129 1.73 2.92 -1.08
C TRP A 129 1.02 1.64 -1.51
N GLY A 130 0.86 0.71 -0.57
CA GLY A 130 0.27 -0.61 -0.83
C GLY A 130 1.03 -1.73 -0.14
N ASP A 131 0.39 -2.90 -0.06
CA ASP A 131 0.91 -4.07 0.65
C ASP A 131 2.00 -4.81 -0.14
N ILE A 132 3.25 -4.70 0.34
CA ILE A 132 4.44 -5.30 -0.26
C ILE A 132 4.76 -6.70 0.27
N GLY A 133 3.87 -7.32 1.06
CA GLY A 133 4.06 -8.69 1.53
C GLY A 133 5.36 -8.88 2.32
N ALA A 134 6.17 -9.87 1.96
CA ALA A 134 7.47 -10.20 2.54
C ALA A 134 8.61 -9.30 2.05
N LEU A 135 8.40 -8.48 1.01
CA LEU A 135 9.45 -7.64 0.45
C LEU A 135 10.06 -6.70 1.51
N ARG A 136 11.37 -6.48 1.37
CA ARG A 136 12.13 -5.62 2.27
C ARG A 136 11.77 -4.16 2.04
N LEU A 137 11.35 -3.50 3.11
CA LEU A 137 11.24 -2.05 3.16
C LEU A 137 12.60 -1.46 3.56
N THR A 138 13.10 -0.53 2.76
CA THR A 138 14.38 0.15 2.99
C THR A 138 14.16 1.65 3.12
N ARG A 139 14.91 2.27 4.02
CA ARG A 139 14.90 3.73 4.17
C ARG A 139 15.71 4.36 3.05
N LYS A 140 15.21 5.45 2.46
CA LYS A 140 15.93 6.22 1.46
C LYS A 140 17.13 6.92 2.08
N LYS A 141 18.30 6.78 1.45
CA LYS A 141 19.54 7.38 1.94
C LYS A 141 19.46 8.91 1.82
N GLY A 142 19.83 9.62 2.88
CA GLY A 142 19.93 11.09 2.87
C GLY A 142 18.60 11.85 2.97
N VAL A 143 17.46 11.16 3.09
CA VAL A 143 16.14 11.81 3.20
C VAL A 143 15.66 11.93 4.65
N CYS A 144 16.02 10.97 5.49
CA CYS A 144 15.46 10.84 6.84
C CYS A 144 16.53 10.98 7.92
N THR A 145 16.23 11.76 8.96
CA THR A 145 17.16 12.14 10.03
C THR A 145 16.89 11.46 11.37
N ILE A 146 15.77 10.74 11.52
CA ILE A 146 15.35 10.14 12.80
C ILE A 146 15.07 8.63 12.67
N ASP A 147 15.41 7.86 13.68
CA ASP A 147 15.36 6.39 13.65
C ASP A 147 13.95 5.78 13.61
N ASN A 148 12.94 6.51 14.05
CA ASN A 148 11.54 6.08 14.17
C ASN A 148 10.60 6.77 13.17
N CYS A 149 11.13 7.34 12.08
CA CYS A 149 10.31 7.96 11.03
C CYS A 149 9.41 6.94 10.33
N VAL A 150 8.14 7.28 10.16
CA VAL A 150 7.17 6.48 9.40
C VAL A 150 6.64 7.18 8.14
N ASN A 151 7.14 8.37 7.78
CA ASN A 151 6.73 9.07 6.56
C ASN A 151 6.89 8.14 5.33
N PRO A 152 5.81 7.80 4.60
CA PRO A 152 5.86 6.80 3.53
C PRO A 152 6.77 7.20 2.35
N LEU A 153 7.04 8.48 2.13
CA LEU A 153 7.97 8.92 1.07
C LEU A 153 9.44 8.71 1.43
N HIS A 154 9.76 8.51 2.71
CA HIS A 154 11.12 8.30 3.22
C HIS A 154 11.54 6.82 3.18
N TRP A 155 10.63 5.95 2.72
CA TRP A 155 10.84 4.53 2.58
C TRP A 155 10.57 4.09 1.14
N GLU A 156 11.16 2.96 0.76
CA GLU A 156 11.02 2.35 -0.56
C GLU A 156 11.19 0.84 -0.47
N CYS A 157 10.65 0.14 -1.46
CA CYS A 157 10.97 -1.23 -1.79
C CYS A 157 11.31 -1.34 -3.28
N ILE A 158 11.55 -2.57 -3.72
CA ILE A 158 11.95 -2.91 -5.09
C ILE A 158 10.86 -2.59 -6.13
N LEU A 159 9.62 -2.35 -5.71
CA LEU A 159 8.49 -1.99 -6.58
C LEU A 159 8.41 -0.49 -6.89
N ASN A 160 9.07 0.38 -6.11
CA ASN A 160 9.01 1.82 -6.32
C ASN A 160 9.81 2.26 -7.55
N LEU A 161 9.37 3.36 -8.17
CA LEU A 161 10.19 4.14 -9.10
C LEU A 161 11.29 4.91 -8.34
N ASP A 162 12.39 5.24 -9.04
CA ASP A 162 13.50 6.02 -8.45
C ASP A 162 13.03 7.40 -7.97
N VAL A 163 12.08 8.00 -8.68
CA VAL A 163 11.58 9.35 -8.41
C VAL A 163 10.20 9.22 -7.74
N PRO A 164 10.10 9.38 -6.41
CA PRO A 164 8.82 9.37 -5.71
C PRO A 164 7.97 10.60 -6.06
N PRO A 165 6.66 10.60 -5.79
CA PRO A 165 5.83 11.78 -5.92
C PRO A 165 6.27 12.82 -4.90
N LYS A 166 6.09 14.11 -5.23
CA LYS A 166 6.41 15.23 -4.33
C LYS A 166 5.44 15.37 -3.16
N THR A 167 4.23 14.81 -3.30
CA THR A 167 3.14 14.95 -2.33
C THR A 167 2.47 13.60 -2.10
N ILE A 168 1.94 13.41 -0.90
CA ILE A 168 1.09 12.27 -0.57
C ILE A 168 -0.37 12.71 -0.78
N HIS A 169 -1.09 12.07 -1.70
CA HIS A 169 -2.46 12.45 -2.02
C HIS A 169 -3.31 11.26 -2.50
N PRO A 170 -4.53 11.06 -1.96
CA PRO A 170 -5.10 11.79 -0.82
C PRO A 170 -4.31 11.55 0.47
N LEU A 171 -4.49 12.40 1.47
CA LEU A 171 -3.93 12.20 2.81
C LEU A 171 -4.99 12.65 3.82
N VAL A 172 -5.91 11.73 4.13
CA VAL A 172 -7.07 12.00 4.99
C VAL A 172 -7.02 11.08 6.19
N PHE A 173 -7.00 11.66 7.38
CA PHE A 173 -6.90 10.95 8.67
C PHE A 173 -8.19 10.97 9.49
N GLU A 174 -9.11 11.88 9.14
CA GLU A 174 -10.35 12.08 9.87
C GLU A 174 -11.45 11.14 9.36
N LEU A 175 -12.25 10.63 10.30
CA LEU A 175 -13.42 9.82 9.96
C LEU A 175 -14.56 10.71 9.48
N ASP A 176 -15.18 10.30 8.38
CA ASP A 176 -16.35 10.92 7.78
C ASP A 176 -17.38 9.82 7.50
N PHE A 177 -18.52 9.90 8.20
CA PHE A 177 -19.60 8.92 8.08
C PHE A 177 -20.17 8.81 6.66
N ALA A 178 -20.23 9.90 5.91
CA ALA A 178 -20.71 9.89 4.53
C ALA A 178 -19.74 9.09 3.63
N LYS A 179 -18.43 9.30 3.79
CA LYS A 179 -17.40 8.53 3.08
C LYS A 179 -17.38 7.06 3.50
N ILE A 180 -17.56 6.75 4.78
CA ILE A 180 -17.65 5.37 5.27
C ILE A 180 -18.86 4.65 4.66
N LYS A 181 -20.03 5.30 4.66
CA LYS A 181 -21.24 4.77 4.00
C LYS A 181 -21.00 4.54 2.50
N HIS A 182 -20.36 5.51 1.85
CA HIS A 182 -20.02 5.42 0.43
C HIS A 182 -19.05 4.24 0.15
N TYR A 183 -18.04 4.05 0.98
CA TYR A 183 -17.14 2.89 0.91
C TYR A 183 -17.90 1.57 0.98
N GLY A 184 -18.88 1.45 1.88
CA GLY A 184 -19.74 0.26 1.97
C GLY A 184 -20.52 -0.03 0.68
N ILE A 185 -21.08 1.01 0.04
CA ILE A 185 -21.76 0.89 -1.25
C ILE A 185 -20.79 0.44 -2.35
N LEU A 186 -19.61 1.06 -2.43
CA LEU A 186 -18.59 0.69 -3.42
C LEU A 186 -18.11 -0.75 -3.24
N LYS A 187 -17.97 -1.23 -1.99
CA LYS A 187 -17.59 -2.62 -1.69
C LYS A 187 -18.64 -3.60 -2.19
N GLN A 188 -19.93 -3.33 -1.96
CA GLN A 188 -21.03 -4.14 -2.49
C GLN A 188 -21.05 -4.18 -4.03
N GLN A 189 -20.71 -3.06 -4.66
CA GLN A 189 -20.65 -2.94 -6.12
C GLN A 189 -19.33 -3.44 -6.73
N LYS A 190 -18.34 -3.84 -5.93
CA LYS A 190 -16.97 -4.18 -6.35
C LYS A 190 -16.27 -3.05 -7.13
N LYS A 191 -16.54 -1.79 -6.77
CA LYS A 191 -16.02 -0.57 -7.44
C LYS A 191 -15.05 0.26 -6.59
N VAL A 192 -14.58 -0.31 -5.48
CA VAL A 192 -13.68 0.40 -4.56
C VAL A 192 -12.40 0.83 -5.27
N GLU A 193 -11.78 -0.06 -6.04
CA GLU A 193 -10.50 0.24 -6.67
C GLU A 193 -10.63 1.26 -7.80
N ASP A 194 -11.65 1.15 -8.65
CA ASP A 194 -11.95 2.14 -9.69
C ASP A 194 -12.10 3.54 -9.09
N TYR A 195 -12.84 3.65 -7.98
CA TYR A 195 -13.02 4.91 -7.29
C TYR A 195 -11.70 5.44 -6.71
N ARG A 196 -10.90 4.59 -6.05
CA ARG A 196 -9.60 5.00 -5.51
C ARG A 196 -8.66 5.49 -6.61
N LEU A 197 -8.52 4.73 -7.69
CA LEU A 197 -7.68 5.10 -8.83
C LEU A 197 -8.08 6.45 -9.43
N ALA A 198 -9.38 6.76 -9.48
CA ALA A 198 -9.88 8.05 -9.94
C ALA A 198 -9.53 9.23 -9.01
N GLN A 199 -9.29 8.98 -7.70
CA GLN A 199 -8.88 10.01 -6.75
C GLN A 199 -7.39 10.34 -6.82
N PHE A 200 -6.56 9.41 -7.29
CA PHE A 200 -5.13 9.66 -7.42
C PHE A 200 -4.85 10.58 -8.60
N LYS A 201 -3.91 11.52 -8.41
CA LYS A 201 -3.41 12.32 -9.52
C LYS A 201 -2.74 11.37 -10.52
N LYS A 202 -3.26 11.33 -11.75
CA LYS A 202 -2.64 10.56 -12.84
C LYS A 202 -1.23 11.08 -13.05
N HIS A 203 -0.22 10.31 -12.64
CA HIS A 203 1.15 10.58 -13.02
C HIS A 203 1.38 10.02 -14.42
N ILE A 204 1.77 10.89 -15.36
CA ILE A 204 2.17 10.45 -16.71
C ILE A 204 3.55 9.82 -16.58
N ILE A 205 3.60 8.49 -16.58
CA ILE A 205 4.86 7.73 -16.46
C ILE A 205 5.55 7.64 -17.83
N HIS A 206 4.76 7.69 -18.92
CA HIS A 206 5.22 7.74 -20.30
C HIS A 206 4.36 8.72 -21.12
N PRO A 207 4.91 9.85 -21.59
CA PRO A 207 4.18 10.80 -22.43
C PRO A 207 3.64 10.18 -23.73
N SER A 208 4.29 9.12 -24.23
CA SER A 208 3.91 8.40 -25.44
C SER A 208 2.63 7.56 -25.30
N LEU A 209 2.12 7.33 -24.09
CA LEU A 209 0.84 6.64 -23.85
C LEU A 209 -0.37 7.60 -23.88
N LEU A 210 -0.15 8.89 -24.13
CA LEU A 210 -1.21 9.91 -24.32
C LEU A 210 -1.67 10.06 -25.77
N ILE A 211 -1.17 9.23 -26.69
CA ILE A 211 -1.69 9.17 -28.06
C ILE A 211 -2.94 8.29 -28.04
N GLU A 212 -4.02 8.81 -27.45
CA GLU A 212 -5.37 8.35 -27.80
C GLU A 212 -5.68 8.91 -29.20
N LYS A 213 -6.14 8.01 -30.09
CA LYS A 213 -6.77 8.37 -31.37
C LYS A 213 -8.15 8.96 -31.13
#